data_AF-A0A6B2G4T1-F1
#
_entry.id   AF-A0A6B2G4T1-F1
#
_cell.length_a   1.000
_cell.length_b   1.000
_cell.length_c   1.000
_cell.angle_alpha   90.00
_cell.angle_beta   90.00
_cell.angle_gamma   90.00
#
_symmetry.space_group_name_H-M   'P 1'
#
loop_
_entity.id
_entity.type
_entity.pdbx_description
1 polymer ?
#
loop_
_entity_poly.entity_id
_entity_poly.type
_entity_poly.pdbx_seq_one_letter_code
_entity_poly.pdbx_strand_id
1 'polypeptide(L)'
;YNIMGIRGLTTFITKSNIGTIVAIENCQVVIDCFALIHYLYNSHQLDLDFGGQSFHIFQALEEFIQCLKNDNVNIIVVCDGQFDVKLKEQTKVKRMTALMQPNQQPFNIITKFSIEFYYAKMLAQICERHNFGFFVTKGEADRSI
;
A
#
# COMPACT_ATOMS: atom_id res chain seq x y z
N TYR A 1 10.38 -16.04 12.06
CA TYR A 1 9.99 -15.10 13.12
C TYR A 1 10.90 -13.87 13.10
N ASN A 2 10.35 -12.73 12.66
CA ASN A 2 10.41 -11.41 13.31
C ASN A 2 9.39 -10.55 12.52
N ILE A 3 8.17 -10.44 13.06
CA ILE A 3 7.04 -9.78 12.40
C ILE A 3 7.16 -8.30 12.76
N MET A 4 7.47 -7.44 11.78
CA MET A 4 7.27 -6.00 12.00
C MET A 4 5.77 -5.73 11.85
N GLY A 5 5.21 -5.05 12.84
CA GLY A 5 3.78 -4.97 13.12
C GLY A 5 3.45 -5.75 14.39
N ILE A 6 2.64 -5.16 15.27
CA ILE A 6 2.20 -5.83 16.51
C ILE A 6 1.18 -6.90 16.11
N ARG A 7 1.60 -8.16 16.11
CA ARG A 7 0.75 -9.29 15.72
C ARG A 7 -0.50 -9.34 16.60
N GLY A 8 -1.67 -9.38 15.98
CA GLY A 8 -2.95 -9.43 16.68
C GLY A 8 -3.44 -8.07 17.20
N LEU A 9 -2.73 -6.97 16.94
CA LEU A 9 -3.17 -5.63 17.35
C LEU A 9 -4.51 -5.26 16.71
N THR A 10 -4.67 -5.48 15.41
CA THR A 10 -5.96 -5.21 14.73
C THR A 10 -7.09 -6.02 15.36
N THR A 11 -6.89 -7.34 15.57
CA THR A 11 -7.89 -8.20 16.22
C THR A 11 -8.18 -7.76 17.65
N PHE A 12 -7.16 -7.32 18.40
CA PHE A 12 -7.32 -6.80 19.74
C PHE A 12 -8.14 -5.51 19.72
N ILE A 13 -7.80 -4.54 18.87
CA ILE A 13 -8.54 -3.27 18.69
C ILE A 13 -10.00 -3.54 18.35
N THR A 14 -10.27 -4.39 17.35
CA THR A 14 -11.64 -4.74 16.94
C THR A 14 -12.45 -5.40 18.06
N LYS A 15 -11.79 -6.21 18.92
CA LYS A 15 -12.46 -6.89 20.04
C LYS A 15 -12.57 -6.05 21.32
N SER A 16 -11.73 -5.03 21.47
CA SER A 16 -11.58 -4.28 22.72
C SER A 16 -12.46 -3.03 22.78
N ASN A 17 -13.22 -2.72 21.73
CA ASN A 17 -13.97 -1.45 21.60
C ASN A 17 -13.07 -0.21 21.80
N ILE A 18 -11.76 -0.37 21.61
CA ILE A 18 -10.78 0.71 21.72
C ILE A 18 -10.71 1.37 20.34
N GLY A 19 -11.35 2.54 20.21
CA GLY A 19 -11.36 3.32 18.99
C GLY A 19 -12.77 3.80 18.63
N THR A 20 -12.83 4.93 17.92
CA THR A 20 -14.08 5.51 17.42
C THR A 20 -14.01 5.54 15.90
N ILE A 21 -15.10 5.18 15.24
CA ILE A 21 -15.24 5.39 13.79
C ILE A 21 -15.41 6.90 13.60
N VAL A 22 -14.45 7.52 12.92
CA VAL A 22 -14.47 8.95 12.60
C VAL A 22 -14.69 9.09 11.11
N ALA A 23 -15.68 9.89 10.72
CA ALA A 23 -15.83 10.31 9.34
C ALA A 23 -14.65 11.24 8.99
N ILE A 24 -13.97 10.93 7.89
CA ILE A 24 -12.83 11.73 7.44
C ILE A 24 -13.39 12.79 6.48
N GLU A 25 -13.54 14.02 6.97
CA GLU A 25 -14.00 15.16 6.19
C GLU A 25 -13.28 16.44 6.65
N ASN A 26 -13.03 17.38 5.73
CA ASN A 26 -12.44 18.70 6.02
C ASN A 26 -11.13 18.65 6.82
N CYS A 27 -10.30 17.64 6.58
CA CYS A 27 -9.07 17.42 7.33
C CYS A 27 -7.88 17.15 6.41
N GLN A 28 -6.68 17.08 6.99
CA GLN A 28 -5.50 16.61 6.29
C GLN A 28 -5.15 15.19 6.74
N VAL A 29 -4.85 14.29 5.80
CA VAL A 29 -4.42 12.93 6.08
C VAL A 29 -3.11 12.59 5.36
N VAL A 30 -2.29 11.78 6.03
CA VAL A 30 -1.08 11.22 5.44
C VAL A 30 -1.33 9.76 5.15
N ILE A 31 -0.98 9.33 3.94
CA ILE A 31 -1.29 7.99 3.43
C ILE A 31 0.01 7.28 3.07
N ASP A 32 0.21 6.09 3.65
CA ASP A 32 1.24 5.17 3.18
C ASP A 32 0.81 4.57 1.83
N CYS A 33 1.64 4.85 0.81
CA CYS A 33 1.43 4.43 -0.57
C CYS A 33 1.29 2.91 -0.73
N PHE A 34 2.20 2.13 -0.14
CA PHE A 34 2.19 0.68 -0.34
C PHE A 34 1.10 0.02 0.49
N ALA A 35 0.83 0.52 1.70
CA ALA A 35 -0.31 0.06 2.48
C ALA A 35 -1.63 0.26 1.72
N LEU A 36 -1.84 1.42 1.08
CA LEU A 36 -3.02 1.70 0.26
C LEU A 36 -3.10 0.74 -0.94
N ILE A 37 -2.01 0.59 -1.70
CA ILE A 37 -1.99 -0.29 -2.87
C ILE A 37 -2.34 -1.73 -2.47
N HIS A 38 -1.72 -2.25 -1.41
CA HIS A 38 -2.02 -3.59 -0.91
C HIS A 38 -3.45 -3.73 -0.38
N TYR A 39 -3.99 -2.70 0.28
CA TYR A 39 -5.36 -2.70 0.75
C TYR A 39 -6.34 -2.79 -0.43
N LEU A 40 -6.21 -1.92 -1.43
CA LEU A 40 -7.08 -1.91 -2.61
C LEU A 40 -6.98 -3.21 -3.39
N TYR A 41 -5.79 -3.77 -3.46
CA TYR A 41 -5.53 -5.05 -4.08
C TYR A 41 -6.35 -6.18 -3.45
N ASN A 42 -6.28 -6.29 -2.12
CA ASN A 42 -6.97 -7.32 -1.36
C ASN A 42 -8.49 -7.08 -1.32
N SER A 43 -8.93 -5.82 -1.19
CA SER A 43 -10.35 -5.49 -1.09
C SER A 43 -11.11 -5.74 -2.39
N HIS A 44 -10.44 -5.55 -3.54
CA HIS A 44 -11.02 -5.80 -4.86
C HIS A 44 -10.75 -7.22 -5.40
N GLN A 45 -10.10 -8.09 -4.60
CA GLN A 45 -9.77 -9.48 -4.98
C GLN A 45 -9.05 -9.57 -6.33
N LEU A 46 -8.17 -8.63 -6.62
CA LEU A 46 -7.49 -8.56 -7.90
C LEU A 46 -6.43 -9.67 -8.01
N ASP A 47 -6.15 -10.11 -9.24
CA ASP A 47 -5.15 -11.15 -9.52
C ASP A 47 -3.83 -10.56 -10.06
N LEU A 48 -2.70 -11.08 -9.54
CA LEU A 48 -1.33 -10.59 -9.77
C LEU A 48 -0.72 -11.33 -10.96
N ASP A 49 -1.39 -12.38 -11.42
CA ASP A 49 -0.95 -13.18 -12.55
C ASP A 49 -0.84 -12.33 -13.82
N PHE A 50 0.10 -12.72 -14.68
CA PHE A 50 0.31 -12.14 -16.02
C PHE A 50 0.50 -10.62 -16.10
N GLY A 51 1.08 -9.98 -15.07
CA GLY A 51 1.33 -8.53 -15.06
C GLY A 51 0.22 -7.70 -14.41
N GLY A 52 -0.74 -8.38 -13.77
CA GLY A 52 -1.76 -7.80 -12.90
C GLY A 52 -2.87 -7.02 -13.61
N GLN A 53 -3.93 -6.70 -12.86
CA GLN A 53 -5.11 -5.99 -13.35
C GLN A 53 -4.94 -4.46 -13.25
N SER A 54 -3.96 -3.93 -13.98
CA SER A 54 -3.53 -2.53 -13.90
C SER A 54 -4.65 -1.51 -14.14
N PHE A 55 -5.58 -1.78 -15.05
CA PHE A 55 -6.73 -0.90 -15.27
C PHE A 55 -7.70 -0.87 -14.06
N HIS A 56 -7.90 -2.00 -13.39
CA HIS A 56 -8.79 -2.07 -12.22
C HIS A 56 -8.17 -1.38 -11.02
N ILE A 57 -6.85 -1.53 -10.84
CA ILE A 57 -6.09 -0.75 -9.84
C ILE A 57 -6.18 0.75 -10.12
N PHE A 58 -6.02 1.16 -11.38
CA PHE A 58 -6.19 2.57 -11.76
C PHE A 58 -7.56 3.11 -11.34
N GLN A 59 -8.63 2.39 -11.67
CA GLN A 59 -9.99 2.80 -11.30
C GLN A 59 -10.18 2.89 -9.78
N ALA A 60 -9.71 1.89 -9.03
CA ALA A 60 -9.81 1.87 -7.57
C ALA A 60 -9.03 3.03 -6.92
N LEU A 61 -7.84 3.34 -7.42
CA LEU A 61 -7.04 4.47 -6.94
C LEU A 61 -7.73 5.81 -7.27
N GLU A 62 -8.21 5.99 -8.51
CA GLU A 62 -8.90 7.22 -8.92
C GLU A 62 -10.15 7.45 -8.07
N GLU A 63 -10.97 6.41 -7.88
CA GLU A 63 -12.19 6.48 -7.07
C GLU A 63 -11.87 6.84 -5.62
N PHE A 64 -10.87 6.17 -5.02
CA PHE A 64 -10.42 6.47 -3.65
C PHE A 64 -9.99 7.94 -3.49
N ILE A 65 -9.18 8.46 -4.42
CA ILE A 65 -8.70 9.85 -4.40
C ILE A 65 -9.85 10.83 -4.63
N GLN A 66 -10.78 10.50 -5.53
CA GLN A 66 -11.94 11.34 -5.81
C GLN A 66 -12.90 11.42 -4.61
N CYS A 67 -13.10 10.32 -3.87
CA CYS A 67 -13.88 10.33 -2.63
C CYS A 67 -13.27 11.30 -1.60
N LEU A 68 -11.96 11.19 -1.33
CA LEU A 68 -11.28 12.09 -0.38
C LEU A 68 -11.39 13.55 -0.81
N LYS A 69 -11.26 13.82 -2.11
CA LYS A 69 -11.42 15.17 -2.66
C LYS A 69 -12.85 15.71 -2.46
N ASN A 70 -13.86 14.89 -2.71
CA ASN A 70 -15.27 15.27 -2.54
C ASN A 70 -15.59 15.60 -1.08
N ASP A 71 -14.94 14.93 -0.15
CA ASP A 71 -15.09 15.14 1.30
C ASP A 71 -14.15 16.24 1.84
N ASN A 72 -13.54 17.03 0.94
CA ASN A 72 -12.62 18.12 1.25
C ASN A 72 -11.44 17.67 2.14
N VAL A 73 -10.94 16.46 1.90
CA VAL A 73 -9.78 15.91 2.58
C VAL A 73 -8.52 16.23 1.79
N ASN A 74 -7.60 17.00 2.40
CA ASN A 74 -6.29 17.24 1.82
C ASN A 74 -5.37 16.03 2.09
N ILE A 75 -4.86 15.41 1.04
CA ILE A 75 -4.06 14.18 1.19
C ILE A 75 -2.59 14.45 0.89
N ILE A 76 -1.72 13.78 1.66
CA ILE A 76 -0.29 13.68 1.38
C ILE A 76 0.04 12.19 1.31
N VAL A 77 0.40 11.71 0.12
CA VAL A 77 0.84 10.33 -0.07
C VAL A 77 2.35 10.24 0.13
N VAL A 78 2.79 9.28 0.95
CA VAL A 78 4.19 9.00 1.23
C VAL A 78 4.52 7.59 0.74
N CYS A 79 5.51 7.51 -0.15
CA CYS A 79 6.00 6.26 -0.72
C CYS A 79 7.39 5.94 -0.19
N ASP A 80 7.66 4.66 0.09
CA ASP A 80 9.01 4.24 0.42
C ASP A 80 9.96 4.49 -0.76
N GLY A 81 11.14 5.02 -0.47
CA GLY A 81 12.20 5.14 -1.47
C GLY A 81 12.93 3.85 -1.77
N GLN A 82 14.00 3.97 -2.54
CA GLN A 82 14.94 2.86 -2.74
C GLN A 82 15.52 2.41 -1.40
N PHE A 83 15.23 1.16 -1.05
CA PHE A 83 15.83 0.50 0.09
C PHE A 83 17.24 0.01 -0.25
N ASP A 84 18.12 -0.02 0.74
CA ASP A 84 19.33 -0.83 0.66
C ASP A 84 18.90 -2.31 0.61
N VAL A 85 19.01 -2.86 -0.60
CA VAL A 85 18.36 -4.09 -1.06
C VAL A 85 18.68 -5.28 -0.14
N LYS A 86 19.89 -5.33 0.42
CA LYS A 86 20.40 -6.53 1.10
C LYS A 86 19.67 -6.95 2.38
N LEU A 87 19.16 -6.02 3.19
CA LEU A 87 18.58 -6.33 4.52
C LEU A 87 17.07 -6.58 4.47
N LYS A 88 16.35 -5.79 3.68
CA LYS A 88 14.89 -5.89 3.58
C LYS A 88 14.42 -6.88 2.53
N GLU A 89 15.17 -7.08 1.45
CA GLU A 89 14.82 -8.07 0.43
C GLU A 89 14.77 -9.46 1.05
N GLN A 90 15.73 -9.82 1.93
CA GLN A 90 15.67 -11.10 2.65
C GLN A 90 14.40 -11.26 3.50
N THR A 91 13.95 -10.19 4.14
CA THR A 91 12.75 -10.22 4.99
C THR A 91 11.47 -10.26 4.14
N LYS A 92 11.40 -9.47 3.06
CA LYS A 92 10.25 -9.46 2.14
C LYS A 92 10.18 -10.76 1.32
N VAL A 93 11.31 -11.28 0.84
CA VAL A 93 11.45 -12.61 0.21
C VAL A 93 10.97 -13.68 1.17
N LYS A 94 11.49 -13.73 2.41
CA LYS A 94 11.03 -14.70 3.43
C LYS A 94 9.51 -14.64 3.69
N ARG A 95 8.92 -13.44 3.72
CA ARG A 95 7.47 -13.26 3.88
C ARG A 95 6.70 -13.78 2.67
N MET A 96 7.19 -13.50 1.46
CA MET A 96 6.54 -13.93 0.23
C MET A 96 6.66 -15.45 0.04
N THR A 97 7.81 -16.04 0.34
CA THR A 97 8.02 -17.49 0.33
C THR A 97 7.11 -18.20 1.33
N ALA A 98 6.85 -17.59 2.50
CA ALA A 98 5.93 -18.14 3.49
C ALA A 98 4.43 -18.04 3.08
N LEU A 99 4.10 -17.19 2.10
CA LEU A 99 2.75 -17.05 1.54
C LEU A 99 2.53 -17.97 0.32
N MET A 100 3.60 -18.50 -0.28
CA MET A 100 3.49 -19.47 -1.39
C MET A 100 3.17 -20.86 -0.84
N GLN A 101 2.13 -21.51 -1.39
CA GLN A 101 1.85 -22.91 -1.07
C GLN A 101 2.97 -23.82 -1.62
N PRO A 102 3.26 -24.98 -0.99
CA PRO A 102 4.42 -25.83 -1.32
C PRO A 102 4.53 -26.28 -2.79
N ASN A 103 3.45 -26.17 -3.56
CA ASN A 103 3.34 -26.69 -4.93
C ASN A 103 3.26 -25.63 -6.04
N GLN A 104 3.41 -24.34 -5.72
CA GLN A 104 3.47 -23.30 -6.76
C GLN A 104 4.93 -22.93 -7.04
N GLN A 105 5.34 -23.01 -8.31
CA GLN A 105 6.65 -22.54 -8.73
C GLN A 105 6.86 -21.10 -8.25
N PRO A 106 8.08 -20.71 -7.83
CA PRO A 106 8.37 -19.35 -7.41
C PRO A 106 8.22 -18.42 -8.61
N PHE A 107 7.01 -17.89 -8.81
CA PHE A 107 6.75 -16.84 -9.78
C PHE A 107 7.68 -15.68 -9.43
N ASN A 108 8.46 -15.25 -10.43
CA ASN A 108 9.57 -14.33 -10.32
C ASN A 108 9.33 -13.24 -9.28
N ILE A 109 9.98 -13.34 -8.13
CA ILE A 109 9.88 -12.37 -7.02
C ILE A 109 10.13 -10.93 -7.50
N ILE A 110 10.92 -10.79 -8.56
CA ILE A 110 11.22 -9.54 -9.27
C ILE A 110 9.96 -8.87 -9.86
N THR A 111 8.98 -9.64 -10.37
CA THR A 111 7.77 -9.05 -11.00
C THR A 111 6.84 -8.41 -9.99
N LYS A 112 6.66 -9.01 -8.79
CA LYS A 112 5.82 -8.43 -7.74
C LYS A 112 6.42 -7.14 -7.16
N PHE A 113 7.73 -7.05 -7.00
CA PHE A 113 8.34 -5.77 -6.60
C PHE A 113 8.21 -4.72 -7.70
N SER A 114 8.35 -5.11 -8.97
CA SER A 114 8.19 -4.16 -10.08
C SER A 114 6.77 -3.62 -10.22
N ILE A 115 5.74 -4.42 -9.88
CA ILE A 115 4.34 -4.02 -10.04
C ILE A 115 3.89 -3.03 -8.98
N GLU A 116 4.37 -3.16 -7.73
CA GLU A 116 4.11 -2.23 -6.64
C GLU A 116 4.64 -0.83 -6.99
N PHE A 117 5.88 -0.74 -7.51
CA PHE A 117 6.45 0.54 -7.96
C PHE A 117 5.73 1.11 -9.19
N TYR A 118 5.23 0.26 -10.08
CA TYR A 118 4.41 0.70 -11.20
C TYR A 118 3.10 1.33 -10.72
N TYR A 119 2.42 0.71 -9.75
CA TYR A 119 1.21 1.26 -9.14
C TYR A 119 1.49 2.51 -8.29
N ALA A 120 2.64 2.61 -7.63
CA ALA A 120 3.05 3.82 -6.94
C ALA A 120 3.23 5.00 -7.92
N LYS A 121 3.81 4.76 -9.10
CA LYS A 121 3.89 5.78 -10.17
C LYS A 121 2.52 6.19 -10.68
N MET A 122 1.61 5.22 -10.85
CA MET A 122 0.24 5.49 -11.25
C MET A 122 -0.48 6.38 -10.22
N LEU A 123 -0.35 6.06 -8.93
CA LEU A 123 -0.90 6.90 -7.85
C LEU A 123 -0.28 8.30 -7.83
N ALA A 124 1.03 8.43 -8.06
CA ALA A 124 1.68 9.74 -8.15
C ALA A 124 1.07 10.61 -9.26
N GLN A 125 0.79 10.04 -10.43
CA GLN A 125 0.13 10.73 -11.54
C GLN A 125 -1.31 11.14 -11.20
N ILE A 126 -2.05 10.29 -10.47
CA ILE A 126 -3.40 10.60 -10.00
C ILE A 126 -3.35 11.75 -8.99
N CYS A 127 -2.43 11.70 -8.02
CA CYS A 127 -2.23 12.78 -7.06
C CYS A 127 -1.91 14.10 -7.75
N GLU A 128 -1.01 14.10 -8.74
CA GLU A 128 -0.68 15.29 -9.54
C GLU A 128 -1.91 15.85 -10.26
N ARG A 129 -2.71 15.00 -10.91
CA ARG A 129 -3.96 15.42 -11.59
C ARG A 129 -4.95 16.08 -10.64
N HIS A 130 -5.03 15.62 -9.40
CA HIS A 130 -5.93 16.14 -8.38
C HIS A 130 -5.32 17.22 -7.49
N ASN A 131 -4.09 17.66 -7.79
CA ASN A 131 -3.35 18.68 -7.05
C ASN A 131 -3.09 18.29 -5.58
N PHE A 132 -2.74 17.03 -5.36
CA PHE A 132 -2.38 16.47 -4.06
C PHE A 132 -0.88 16.18 -3.94
N GLY A 133 -0.38 16.19 -2.71
CA GLY A 133 1.04 15.94 -2.44
C GLY A 133 1.40 14.46 -2.57
N PHE A 134 2.50 14.17 -3.26
CA PHE A 134 3.10 12.83 -3.32
C PHE A 134 4.61 12.95 -3.05
N PHE A 135 5.11 12.22 -2.04
CA PHE A 135 6.50 12.26 -1.62
C PHE A 135 7.12 10.86 -1.62
N VAL A 136 8.40 10.79 -2.00
CA VAL A 136 9.20 9.57 -1.91
C VAL A 136 10.27 9.80 -0.85
N THR A 137 10.33 8.93 0.15
CA THR A 137 11.28 9.05 1.26
C THR A 137 12.67 8.54 0.87
N LYS A 138 13.71 8.85 1.65
CA LYS A 138 15.04 8.21 1.52
C LYS A 138 15.12 6.92 2.36
N GLY A 139 14.04 6.13 2.40
CA GLY A 139 13.94 4.94 3.26
C GLY A 139 12.51 4.45 3.47
N GLU A 140 12.13 4.23 4.75
CA GLU A 140 10.77 3.82 5.14
C GLU A 140 9.83 5.04 5.29
N ALA A 141 8.62 4.93 4.72
CA ALA A 141 7.50 5.83 4.87
C ALA A 141 7.06 5.90 6.34
N ASP A 142 7.01 4.77 7.04
CA ASP A 142 6.72 4.69 8.50
C ASP A 142 7.62 5.57 9.38
N ARG A 143 8.84 5.91 8.93
CA ARG A 143 9.75 6.79 9.68
C ARG A 143 9.57 8.28 9.35
N SER A 144 8.80 8.57 8.32
CA SER A 144 8.63 9.91 7.74
C SER A 144 7.21 10.47 7.95
N ILE A 145 6.28 9.62 8.42
CA ILE A 145 4.93 9.95 8.89
C ILE A 145 4.97 10.05 10.41
#